data_AF-A0A7S3HXA8-F1
#
_entry.id   AF-A0A7S3HXA8-F1
#
_cell.length_a   1.000
_cell.length_b   1.000
_cell.length_c   1.000
_cell.angle_alpha   90.00
_cell.angle_beta   90.00
_cell.angle_gamma   90.00
#
_symmetry.space_group_name_H-M   'P 1'
#
loop_
_entity.id
_entity.type
_entity.pdbx_description
1 polymer ?
#
loop_
_entity_poly.entity_id
_entity_poly.type
_entity_poly.pdbx_seq_one_letter_code
_entity_poly.pdbx_strand_id
1 'polypeptide(L)'
;QKVEMAESANIVRLREMLTFVSPNPAGTVSVAGDNLKKVMVAMGFEFMVVNDAGIQEVRDAVDSGGRGFVPIDEFASYLDNAVIECTDEQALKEAFKQFDADNDNKLTMEEFEFFMGAFAKEYNHMMDRKIVEEMLAIIYREGIANKQDAQPMFDIDQ
;
A
#
# COMPACT_ATOMS: atom_id res chain seq x y z
N GLN A 1 -12.36 5.69 26.26
CA GLN A 1 -13.21 4.62 25.70
C GLN A 1 -12.25 3.66 25.01
N LYS A 2 -11.99 2.47 25.57
CA LYS A 2 -11.14 1.47 24.92
C LYS A 2 -11.94 0.97 23.72
N VAL A 3 -11.53 1.38 22.51
CA VAL A 3 -11.97 0.70 21.31
C VAL A 3 -11.28 -0.66 21.36
N GLU A 4 -11.99 -1.69 21.80
CA GLU A 4 -11.64 -3.06 21.44
C GLU A 4 -11.68 -3.09 19.91
N MET A 5 -10.50 -2.95 19.29
CA MET A 5 -10.33 -3.21 17.88
C MET A 5 -10.67 -4.69 17.69
N ALA A 6 -11.87 -4.98 17.19
CA ALA A 6 -12.14 -6.29 16.63
C ALA A 6 -11.03 -6.55 15.60
N GLU A 7 -10.32 -7.67 15.75
CA GLU A 7 -9.30 -8.09 14.80
C GLU A 7 -9.97 -8.18 13.43
N SER A 8 -9.62 -7.27 12.52
CA SER A 8 -10.20 -7.23 11.19
C SER A 8 -9.86 -8.55 10.49
N ALA A 9 -10.76 -9.06 9.65
CA ALA A 9 -10.46 -10.26 8.84
C ALA A 9 -9.17 -10.08 8.00
N ASN A 10 -8.81 -8.82 7.71
CA ASN A 10 -7.59 -8.43 7.05
C ASN A 10 -6.34 -8.66 7.91
N ILE A 11 -6.33 -8.26 9.20
CA ILE A 11 -5.19 -8.50 10.10
C ILE A 11 -4.86 -10.00 10.21
N VAL A 12 -5.88 -10.84 10.35
CA VAL A 12 -5.69 -12.31 10.43
C VAL A 12 -5.01 -12.82 9.15
N ARG A 13 -5.51 -12.41 7.98
CA ARG A 13 -4.95 -12.79 6.67
C ARG A 13 -3.52 -12.27 6.49
N LEU A 14 -3.24 -11.03 6.86
CA LEU A 14 -1.92 -10.42 6.79
C LEU A 14 -0.90 -11.17 7.67
N ARG A 15 -1.30 -11.55 8.88
CA ARG A 15 -0.45 -12.34 9.78
C ARG A 15 -0.10 -13.70 9.22
N GLU A 16 -1.08 -14.42 8.67
CA GLU A 16 -0.84 -15.72 8.03
C GLU A 16 0.12 -15.60 6.85
N MET A 17 -0.05 -14.56 6.02
CA MET A 17 0.83 -14.28 4.90
C MET A 17 2.26 -13.91 5.35
N LEU A 18 2.41 -13.04 6.35
CA LEU A 18 3.72 -12.69 6.90
C LEU A 18 4.46 -13.89 7.49
N THR A 19 3.73 -14.81 8.13
CA THR A 19 4.29 -16.06 8.65
C THR A 19 4.85 -16.94 7.52
N PHE A 20 4.20 -16.94 6.35
CA PHE A 20 4.64 -17.68 5.18
C PHE A 20 5.81 -17.00 4.46
N VAL A 21 5.75 -15.67 4.32
CA VAL A 21 6.74 -14.86 3.57
C VAL A 21 8.03 -14.66 4.36
N SER A 22 7.95 -14.52 5.68
CA SER A 22 9.08 -14.34 6.58
C SER A 22 9.02 -15.37 7.72
N PRO A 23 9.21 -16.67 7.41
CA PRO A 23 9.07 -17.71 8.42
C PRO A 23 10.15 -17.57 9.48
N ASN A 24 9.71 -17.32 10.72
CA ASN A 24 10.59 -17.18 11.86
C ASN A 24 9.93 -17.80 13.11
N PRO A 25 10.57 -18.77 13.78
CA PRO A 25 10.01 -19.39 14.97
C PRO A 25 9.81 -18.42 16.15
N ALA A 26 10.43 -17.24 16.12
CA ALA A 26 10.24 -16.20 17.12
C ALA A 26 8.97 -15.36 16.89
N GLY A 27 8.23 -15.57 15.78
CA GLY A 27 7.05 -14.77 15.45
C GLY A 27 7.39 -13.34 15.05
N THR A 28 8.53 -13.14 14.36
CA THR A 28 9.00 -11.81 13.92
C THR A 28 9.35 -11.78 12.44
N VAL A 29 9.13 -10.63 11.81
CA VAL A 29 9.54 -10.29 10.45
C VAL A 29 10.92 -9.63 10.51
N SER A 30 11.85 -10.05 9.65
CA SER A 30 13.12 -9.33 9.50
C SER A 30 12.95 -8.12 8.57
N VAL A 31 13.31 -6.93 9.06
CA VAL A 31 13.27 -5.66 8.31
C VAL A 31 14.68 -5.10 8.03
N ALA A 32 15.72 -5.84 8.42
CA ALA A 32 17.10 -5.49 8.19
C ALA A 32 17.53 -5.67 6.72
N GLY A 33 18.37 -4.77 6.22
CA GLY A 33 18.87 -4.82 4.84
C GLY A 33 17.73 -4.94 3.82
N ASP A 34 17.92 -5.76 2.80
CA ASP A 34 16.91 -5.94 1.74
C ASP A 34 15.71 -6.81 2.15
N ASN A 35 15.68 -7.34 3.39
CA ASN A 35 14.58 -8.20 3.83
C ASN A 35 13.27 -7.44 3.89
N LEU A 36 13.28 -6.18 4.32
CA LEU A 36 12.08 -5.35 4.29
C LEU A 36 11.52 -5.26 2.88
N LYS A 37 12.36 -4.91 1.89
CA LYS A 37 11.93 -4.80 0.50
C LYS A 37 11.34 -6.10 -0.03
N LYS A 38 11.97 -7.25 0.27
CA LYS A 38 11.47 -8.58 -0.13
C LYS A 38 10.10 -8.88 0.47
N VAL A 39 9.92 -8.62 1.76
CA VAL A 39 8.65 -8.85 2.45
C VAL A 39 7.58 -7.93 1.87
N MET A 40 7.86 -6.64 1.71
CA MET A 40 6.90 -5.69 1.13
C MET A 40 6.51 -6.08 -0.29
N VAL A 41 7.45 -6.49 -1.15
CA VAL A 41 7.15 -6.99 -2.50
C VAL A 41 6.29 -8.25 -2.47
N ALA A 42 6.66 -9.24 -1.65
CA ALA A 42 5.88 -10.48 -1.52
C ALA A 42 4.49 -10.24 -0.92
N MET A 43 4.35 -9.18 -0.13
CA MET A 43 3.08 -8.74 0.44
C MET A 43 2.34 -7.75 -0.47
N GLY A 44 2.92 -7.32 -1.58
CA GLY A 44 2.29 -6.37 -2.49
C GLY A 44 2.43 -4.88 -2.13
N PHE A 45 3.16 -4.55 -1.08
CA PHE A 45 3.41 -3.17 -0.65
C PHE A 45 4.73 -2.62 -1.22
N GLU A 46 5.13 -3.04 -2.42
CA GLU A 46 6.40 -2.60 -3.02
C GLU A 46 6.47 -1.10 -3.26
N PHE A 47 5.31 -0.45 -3.47
CA PHE A 47 5.18 1.00 -3.65
C PHE A 47 5.72 1.80 -2.45
N MET A 48 5.62 1.25 -1.23
CA MET A 48 6.10 1.90 -0.01
C MET A 48 7.65 1.86 0.11
N VAL A 49 8.31 1.03 -0.70
CA VAL A 49 9.75 0.75 -0.60
C VAL A 49 10.47 0.85 -1.96
N VAL A 50 9.95 1.71 -2.86
CA VAL A 50 10.50 1.92 -4.20
C VAL A 50 11.89 2.56 -4.14
N ASN A 51 12.11 3.47 -3.20
CA ASN A 51 13.37 4.19 -3.00
C ASN A 51 13.89 4.06 -1.56
N ASP A 52 15.12 4.53 -1.33
CA ASP A 52 15.75 4.45 0.00
C ASP A 52 15.00 5.25 1.07
N ALA A 53 14.33 6.35 0.69
CA ALA A 53 13.55 7.16 1.63
C ALA A 53 12.35 6.37 2.18
N GLY A 54 11.54 5.75 1.31
CA GLY A 54 10.41 4.91 1.72
C GLY A 54 10.83 3.69 2.54
N ILE A 55 11.98 3.09 2.20
CA ILE A 55 12.57 2.01 3.02
C ILE A 55 12.85 2.50 4.45
N GLN A 56 13.39 3.72 4.61
CA GLN A 56 13.65 4.27 5.93
C GLN A 56 12.37 4.69 6.65
N GLU A 57 11.41 5.30 5.98
CA GLU A 57 10.12 5.66 6.58
C GLU A 57 9.40 4.44 7.18
N VAL A 58 9.34 3.33 6.43
CA VAL A 58 8.74 2.09 6.94
C VAL A 58 9.53 1.58 8.16
N ARG A 59 10.88 1.59 8.11
CA ARG A 59 11.69 1.16 9.26
C ARG A 59 11.51 2.04 10.47
N ASP A 60 11.48 3.35 10.30
CA ASP A 60 11.28 4.29 11.40
C ASP A 60 9.90 4.10 12.04
N ALA A 61 8.90 3.74 11.23
CA ALA A 61 7.55 3.43 11.70
C ALA A 61 7.48 2.11 12.51
N VAL A 62 8.11 1.02 12.01
CA VAL A 62 7.92 -0.33 12.60
C VAL A 62 9.08 -0.82 13.47
N ASP A 63 10.27 -0.23 13.33
CA ASP A 63 11.52 -0.61 14.00
C ASP A 63 12.37 0.61 14.38
N SER A 64 11.74 1.61 15.02
CA SER A 64 12.44 2.81 15.55
C SER A 64 13.61 2.49 16.49
N GLY A 65 13.65 1.28 17.05
CA GLY A 65 14.75 0.80 17.89
C GLY A 65 15.94 0.22 17.11
N GLY A 66 15.86 0.08 15.80
CA GLY A 66 16.91 -0.47 14.94
C GLY A 66 17.26 -1.92 15.26
N ARG A 67 16.30 -2.73 15.70
CA ARG A 67 16.53 -4.13 16.09
C ARG A 67 16.73 -5.04 14.88
N GLY A 68 16.24 -4.62 13.71
CA GLY A 68 16.21 -5.39 12.48
C GLY A 68 15.09 -6.44 12.42
N PHE A 69 14.26 -6.52 13.46
CA PHE A 69 13.15 -7.47 13.59
C PHE A 69 11.94 -6.81 14.24
N VAL A 70 10.75 -7.12 13.71
CA VAL A 70 9.46 -6.58 14.16
C VAL A 70 8.51 -7.75 14.43
N PRO A 71 7.72 -7.75 15.52
CA PRO A 71 6.69 -8.75 15.73
C PRO A 71 5.70 -8.84 14.57
N ILE A 72 5.41 -10.08 14.14
CA ILE A 72 4.09 -10.55 13.70
C ILE A 72 2.99 -9.47 13.56
N ASP A 73 2.30 -9.35 14.68
CA ASP A 73 1.06 -8.59 14.83
C ASP A 73 1.29 -7.08 14.68
N GLU A 74 2.46 -6.57 15.07
CA GLU A 74 2.82 -5.15 14.90
C GLU A 74 2.97 -4.82 13.40
N PHE A 75 3.67 -5.67 12.65
CA PHE A 75 3.84 -5.46 11.22
C PHE A 75 2.53 -5.67 10.45
N ALA A 76 1.71 -6.64 10.85
CA ALA A 76 0.37 -6.84 10.26
C ALA A 76 -0.55 -5.63 10.50
N SER A 77 -0.52 -5.06 11.71
CA SER A 77 -1.32 -3.87 12.04
C SER A 77 -0.86 -2.64 11.25
N TYR A 78 0.46 -2.48 11.05
CA TYR A 78 1.00 -1.42 10.19
C TYR A 78 0.49 -1.55 8.76
N LEU A 79 0.52 -2.76 8.19
CA LEU A 79 0.02 -2.99 6.84
C LEU A 79 -1.50 -2.80 6.72
N ASP A 80 -2.28 -3.22 7.71
CA ASP A 80 -3.75 -3.00 7.71
C ASP A 80 -4.08 -1.49 7.73
N ASN A 81 -3.36 -0.71 8.55
CA ASN A 81 -3.50 0.75 8.56
C ASN A 81 -3.06 1.37 7.23
N ALA A 82 -1.98 0.90 6.62
CA ALA A 82 -1.52 1.39 5.32
C ALA A 82 -2.57 1.13 4.22
N VAL A 83 -3.29 0.00 4.26
CA VAL A 83 -4.41 -0.28 3.34
C VAL A 83 -5.55 0.71 3.55
N ILE A 84 -5.90 0.99 4.81
CA ILE A 84 -6.96 1.97 5.14
C ILE A 84 -6.56 3.36 4.63
N GLU A 85 -5.33 3.79 4.86
CA GLU A 85 -4.81 5.07 4.36
C GLU A 85 -4.81 5.13 2.82
N CYS A 86 -4.50 4.04 2.13
CA CYS A 86 -4.61 3.99 0.65
C CYS A 86 -6.06 4.14 0.15
N THR A 87 -7.06 3.89 0.99
CA THR A 87 -8.48 4.09 0.67
C THR A 87 -9.08 5.36 1.27
N ASP A 88 -8.33 6.09 2.09
CA ASP A 88 -8.77 7.34 2.66
C ASP A 88 -8.67 8.47 1.63
N GLU A 89 -9.76 9.23 1.49
CA GLU A 89 -9.87 10.27 0.47
C GLU A 89 -8.82 11.37 0.64
N GLN A 90 -8.49 11.77 1.87
CA GLN A 90 -7.51 12.82 2.13
C GLN A 90 -6.09 12.32 1.91
N ALA A 91 -5.78 11.11 2.37
CA ALA A 91 -4.48 10.48 2.16
C ALA A 91 -4.22 10.22 0.67
N LEU A 92 -5.22 9.78 -0.10
CA LEU A 92 -5.15 9.67 -1.56
C LEU A 92 -4.81 11.03 -2.19
N LYS A 93 -5.53 12.10 -1.83
CA LYS A 93 -5.26 13.46 -2.32
C LYS A 93 -3.83 13.92 -2.01
N GLU A 94 -3.31 13.61 -0.82
CA GLU A 94 -1.94 13.97 -0.43
C GLU A 94 -0.88 13.13 -1.15
N ALA A 95 -1.11 11.83 -1.32
CA ALA A 95 -0.26 10.96 -2.11
C ALA A 95 -0.19 11.45 -3.57
N PHE A 96 -1.33 11.83 -4.16
CA PHE A 96 -1.37 12.35 -5.53
C PHE A 96 -0.60 13.65 -5.72
N LYS A 97 -0.55 14.54 -4.72
CA LYS A 97 0.29 15.75 -4.78
C LYS A 97 1.79 15.45 -4.91
N GLN A 98 2.25 14.26 -4.49
CA GLN A 98 3.65 13.87 -4.67
C GLN A 98 3.95 13.43 -6.11
N PHE A 99 2.91 13.02 -6.87
CA PHE A 99 3.02 12.60 -8.27
C PHE A 99 2.61 13.69 -9.26
N ASP A 100 1.84 14.68 -8.81
CA ASP A 100 1.49 15.89 -9.53
C ASP A 100 2.72 16.80 -9.69
N ALA A 101 3.51 16.53 -10.73
CA ALA A 101 4.78 17.20 -10.95
C ALA A 101 4.62 18.68 -11.33
N ASP A 102 3.50 19.07 -11.94
CA ASP A 102 3.21 20.44 -12.37
C ASP A 102 2.28 21.22 -11.42
N ASN A 103 1.79 20.57 -10.35
CA ASN A 103 0.90 21.11 -9.33
C ASN A 103 -0.45 21.62 -9.89
N ASP A 104 -0.91 21.07 -11.01
CA ASP A 104 -2.20 21.44 -11.61
C ASP A 104 -3.40 20.73 -10.95
N ASN A 105 -3.13 19.89 -9.94
CA ASN A 105 -4.05 18.98 -9.24
C ASN A 105 -4.71 17.94 -10.14
N LYS A 106 -4.07 17.62 -11.27
CA LYS A 106 -4.45 16.54 -12.15
C LYS A 106 -3.25 15.64 -12.37
N LEU A 107 -3.54 14.38 -12.65
CA LEU A 107 -2.50 13.47 -13.13
C LEU A 107 -2.72 13.25 -14.62
N THR A 108 -1.64 13.41 -15.37
CA THR A 108 -1.60 12.94 -16.75
C THR A 108 -1.76 11.42 -16.77
N MET A 109 -2.18 10.88 -17.92
CA MET A 109 -2.33 9.42 -18.06
C MET A 109 -1.01 8.69 -17.80
N GLU A 110 0.14 9.25 -18.17
CA GLU A 110 1.45 8.66 -17.90
C GLU A 110 1.79 8.65 -16.40
N GLU A 111 1.47 9.72 -15.67
CA GLU A 111 1.66 9.78 -14.20
C GLU A 111 0.68 8.87 -13.47
N PHE A 112 -0.54 8.76 -13.98
CA PHE A 112 -1.56 7.84 -13.47
C PHE A 112 -1.20 6.38 -13.76
N GLU A 113 -0.66 6.05 -14.93
CA GLU A 113 -0.13 4.72 -15.26
C GLU A 113 1.14 4.39 -14.47
N PHE A 114 1.96 5.39 -14.13
CA PHE A 114 3.09 5.18 -13.24
C PHE A 114 2.62 4.97 -11.80
N PHE A 115 1.65 5.75 -11.32
CA PHE A 115 1.01 5.57 -10.02
C PHE A 115 0.35 4.19 -9.95
N MET A 116 -0.58 3.87 -10.85
CA MET A 116 -1.23 2.56 -10.95
C MET A 116 -0.23 1.46 -11.33
N GLY A 117 0.86 1.74 -12.02
CA GLY A 117 1.91 0.74 -12.31
C GLY A 117 2.79 0.45 -11.11
N ALA A 118 2.98 1.41 -10.21
CA ALA A 118 3.65 1.24 -8.94
C ALA A 118 2.71 0.62 -7.87
N PHE A 119 1.41 0.93 -7.93
CA PHE A 119 0.38 0.40 -7.01
C PHE A 119 -0.28 -0.91 -7.49
N ALA A 120 -0.32 -1.13 -8.80
CA ALA A 120 -1.07 -2.19 -9.48
C ALA A 120 -0.27 -2.84 -10.63
N LYS A 121 1.05 -3.00 -10.47
CA LYS A 121 1.80 -3.94 -11.31
C LYS A 121 1.29 -5.36 -11.02
N GLU A 122 0.48 -5.84 -11.96
CA GLU A 122 -0.05 -7.21 -12.11
C GLU A 122 -0.36 -7.92 -10.78
N TYR A 123 -1.57 -7.74 -10.29
CA TYR A 123 -2.11 -8.44 -9.11
C TYR A 123 -1.32 -8.17 -7.84
N ASN A 124 -1.56 -6.99 -7.28
CA ASN A 124 -1.47 -6.87 -5.84
C ASN A 124 -2.49 -7.83 -5.22
N HIS A 125 -2.10 -9.08 -4.96
CA HIS A 125 -2.96 -10.14 -4.42
C HIS A 125 -3.62 -9.78 -3.08
N MET A 126 -3.26 -8.63 -2.49
CA MET A 126 -3.85 -8.04 -1.29
C MET A 126 -4.81 -6.87 -1.49
N MET A 127 -4.69 -6.05 -2.54
CA MET A 127 -5.72 -5.06 -2.82
C MET A 127 -6.88 -5.79 -3.49
N ASP A 128 -7.95 -6.01 -2.73
CA ASP A 128 -9.22 -6.49 -3.25
C ASP A 128 -9.60 -5.64 -4.47
N ARG A 129 -10.12 -6.26 -5.54
CA ARG A 129 -10.61 -5.55 -6.72
C ARG A 129 -11.53 -4.39 -6.32
N LYS A 130 -12.33 -4.57 -5.26
CA LYS A 130 -13.21 -3.53 -4.70
C LYS A 130 -12.45 -2.31 -4.18
N ILE A 131 -11.30 -2.50 -3.55
CA ILE A 131 -10.46 -1.41 -3.05
C ILE A 131 -9.93 -0.57 -4.22
N VAL A 132 -9.48 -1.24 -5.29
CA VAL A 132 -9.03 -0.55 -6.51
C VAL A 132 -10.19 0.21 -7.16
N GLU A 133 -11.37 -0.40 -7.25
CA GLU A 133 -12.58 0.25 -7.77
C GLU A 133 -12.99 1.47 -6.94
N GLU A 134 -12.90 1.39 -5.61
CA GLU A 134 -13.19 2.50 -4.69
C GLU A 134 -12.18 3.65 -4.84
N MET A 135 -10.88 3.33 -4.93
CA MET A 135 -9.84 4.34 -5.20
C MET A 135 -10.09 5.05 -6.53
N LEU A 136 -10.37 4.30 -7.61
CA LEU A 136 -10.72 4.86 -8.93
C LEU A 136 -11.97 5.75 -8.85
N ALA A 137 -12.99 5.33 -8.12
CA ALA A 137 -14.21 6.11 -7.94
C ALA A 137 -13.93 7.45 -7.25
N ILE A 138 -13.08 7.47 -6.22
CA ILE A 138 -12.67 8.70 -5.53
C ILE A 138 -11.91 9.63 -6.49
N ILE A 139 -10.92 9.09 -7.21
CA ILE A 139 -10.09 9.86 -8.15
C ILE A 139 -10.95 10.55 -9.23
N TYR A 140 -11.89 9.83 -9.82
CA TYR A 140 -12.79 10.39 -10.83
C TYR A 140 -13.80 11.37 -10.24
N ARG A 141 -14.35 11.09 -9.05
CA ARG A 141 -15.31 11.98 -8.39
C ARG A 141 -14.70 13.34 -8.05
N GLU A 142 -13.45 13.34 -7.61
CA GLU A 142 -12.72 14.54 -7.23
C GLU A 142 -12.12 15.30 -8.44
N GLY A 143 -12.21 14.73 -9.64
CA GLY A 143 -11.68 15.34 -10.87
C GLY A 143 -10.16 15.35 -10.95
N ILE A 144 -9.49 14.49 -10.17
CA ILE A 144 -8.02 14.33 -10.13
C ILE A 144 -7.54 13.67 -11.43
N ALA A 145 -8.31 12.74 -11.97
CA ALA A 145 -8.09 12.18 -13.31
C ALA A 145 -9.42 12.11 -14.08
N ASN A 146 -9.35 12.12 -15.40
CA ASN A 146 -10.54 12.09 -16.25
C ASN A 146 -10.75 10.69 -16.83
N LYS A 147 -11.98 10.17 -16.68
CA LYS A 147 -12.37 8.83 -17.13
C LYS A 147 -12.28 8.65 -18.66
N GLN A 148 -12.31 9.75 -19.42
CA GLN A 148 -12.18 9.73 -20.90
C GLN A 148 -10.73 9.70 -21.38
N ASP A 149 -9.80 10.23 -20.57
CA ASP A 149 -8.37 10.30 -20.91
C ASP A 149 -7.64 9.01 -20.45
N ALA A 150 -8.23 8.29 -19.50
CA ALA A 150 -7.88 6.90 -19.22
C ALA A 150 -8.42 5.98 -20.33
N GLN A 151 -7.58 5.63 -21.31
CA GLN A 151 -7.84 4.49 -22.21
C GLN A 151 -8.26 3.24 -21.39
N PRO A 152 -9.02 2.29 -21.96
CA PRO A 152 -9.72 1.24 -21.19
C PRO A 152 -8.74 0.32 -20.47
N MET A 153 -8.31 0.75 -19.29
CA MET A 153 -7.38 0.03 -18.42
C MET A 153 -8.10 -1.11 -17.69
N PHE A 154 -9.42 -1.04 -17.65
CA PHE A 154 -10.32 -2.07 -17.13
C PHE A 154 -11.54 -2.14 -18.04
N ASP A 155 -11.50 -3.00 -19.05
CA ASP A 155 -12.72 -3.48 -19.70
C ASP A 155 -13.43 -4.36 -18.65
N ILE A 156 -14.31 -3.76 -17.85
CA ILE A 156 -15.04 -4.43 -16.75
C ILE A 156 -16.12 -5.39 -17.31
N ASP A 157 -16.30 -5.40 -18.63
CA ASP A 157 -17.27 -6.20 -19.36
C ASP A 157 -16.63 -7.32 -20.24
N GLN A 158 -15.43 -7.80 -19.90
CA GLN A 158 -14.89 -9.06 -20.45
C GLN A 158 -14.54 -10.11 -19.38
#